data_AF-A0A9D6YH08-F1
#
_entry.id   AF-A0A9D6YH08-F1
#
_cell.length_a   1.000
_cell.length_b   1.000
_cell.length_c   1.000
_cell.angle_alpha   90.00
_cell.angle_beta   90.00
_cell.angle_gamma   90.00
#
_symmetry.space_group_name_H-M   'P 1'
#
loop_
_entity.id
_entity.type
_entity.pdbx_description
1 polymer ?
#
loop_
_entity_poly.entity_id
_entity_poly.type
_entity_poly.pdbx_seq_one_letter_code
_entity_poly.pdbx_strand_id
1 'polypeptide(L)'
;VSSLGVNYLFYGLRQQAPRPDDPGAAEPFVHLFRTFLETYLRESGDREILEALPPFFAFRALVIAHPRWYPTLAPATRAALIRFARRMMASSAYDPGDLREPLEAGR
;
A
#
# COMPACT_ATOMS: atom_id res chain seq x y z
N VAL A 1 14.61 -3.61 -2.81
CA VAL A 1 14.07 -3.26 -1.48
C VAL A 1 12.59 -2.88 -1.57
N SER A 2 12.23 -1.80 -2.28
CA SER A 2 10.85 -1.31 -2.42
C SER A 2 9.86 -2.34 -3.03
N SER A 3 10.34 -3.18 -3.95
CA SER A 3 9.56 -4.26 -4.55
C SER A 3 9.11 -5.35 -3.57
N LEU A 4 9.86 -5.60 -2.49
CA LEU A 4 9.47 -6.54 -1.44
C LEU A 4 8.42 -5.91 -0.52
N GLY A 5 8.64 -4.67 -0.10
CA GLY A 5 7.73 -3.94 0.80
C GLY A 5 6.31 -3.79 0.21
N VAL A 6 6.21 -3.47 -1.08
CA VAL A 6 4.90 -3.22 -1.69
C VAL A 6 4.05 -4.49 -1.85
N ASN A 7 4.67 -5.66 -1.96
CA ASN A 7 3.93 -6.91 -2.06
C ASN A 7 3.09 -7.14 -0.80
N TYR A 8 3.59 -6.77 0.39
CA TYR A 8 2.83 -6.87 1.62
C TYR A 8 1.59 -5.94 1.59
N LEU A 9 1.78 -4.65 1.28
CA LEU A 9 0.68 -3.68 1.12
C LEU A 9 -0.39 -4.16 0.13
N PHE A 10 0.02 -4.78 -0.98
CA PHE A 10 -0.93 -5.29 -1.98
C PHE A 10 -1.64 -6.58 -1.59
N TYR A 11 -1.01 -7.48 -0.85
CA TYR A 11 -1.71 -8.64 -0.30
C TYR A 11 -2.75 -8.20 0.75
N GLY A 12 -2.45 -7.18 1.57
CA GLY A 12 -3.43 -6.57 2.48
C GLY A 12 -4.64 -5.98 1.73
N LEU A 13 -4.40 -5.22 0.66
CA LEU A 13 -5.46 -4.62 -0.17
C LEU A 13 -6.30 -5.65 -0.93
N ARG A 14 -5.73 -6.78 -1.36
CA ARG A 14 -6.48 -7.88 -1.99
C ARG A 14 -7.40 -8.61 -1.00
N GLN A 15 -7.05 -8.64 0.28
CA GLN A 15 -7.85 -9.29 1.32
C GLN A 15 -8.94 -8.41 1.94
N GLN A 16 -9.03 -7.14 1.55
CA GLN A 16 -10.16 -6.26 1.87
C GLN A 16 -11.45 -6.54 1.07
N ALA A 17 -11.55 -7.67 0.35
CA ALA A 17 -12.89 -8.20 0.09
C ALA A 17 -13.41 -8.65 1.46
N PRO A 18 -14.43 -7.97 2.04
CA PRO A 18 -14.89 -8.34 3.37
C PRO A 18 -15.33 -9.80 3.31
N ARG A 19 -14.61 -10.68 4.01
CA ARG A 19 -15.25 -11.90 4.46
C ARG A 19 -16.10 -11.48 5.67
N PRO A 20 -17.33 -12.00 5.80
CA PRO A 20 -18.18 -11.68 6.95
C PRO A 20 -17.51 -11.91 8.30
N ASP A 21 -16.41 -12.67 8.32
CA ASP A 21 -15.76 -13.22 9.50
C ASP A 21 -14.37 -12.59 9.79
N ASP A 22 -13.82 -11.75 8.91
CA ASP A 22 -12.46 -11.17 9.08
C ASP A 22 -12.31 -9.77 8.45
N PRO A 23 -12.64 -8.70 9.19
CA PRO A 23 -12.40 -7.31 8.77
C PRO A 23 -10.92 -6.88 8.87
N GLY A 24 -10.03 -7.72 9.41
CA GLY A 24 -8.66 -7.36 9.82
C GLY A 24 -7.54 -7.84 8.90
N ALA A 25 -7.83 -8.54 7.80
CA ALA A 25 -6.83 -9.20 6.96
C ALA A 25 -5.75 -8.27 6.34
N ALA A 26 -5.94 -6.95 6.36
CA ALA A 26 -4.94 -5.97 5.93
C ALA A 26 -3.91 -5.63 7.03
N GLU A 27 -4.27 -5.76 8.29
CA GLU A 27 -3.47 -5.36 9.46
C GLU A 27 -2.13 -6.12 9.57
N PRO A 28 -2.07 -7.46 9.39
CA PRO A 28 -0.80 -8.18 9.45
C PRO A 28 0.19 -7.75 8.37
N PHE A 29 -0.32 -7.37 7.19
CA PHE A 29 0.53 -6.94 6.08
C PHE A 29 1.04 -5.51 6.24
N VAL A 30 0.23 -4.62 6.81
CA VAL A 30 0.67 -3.28 7.20
C VAL A 30 1.75 -3.38 8.27
N HIS A 31 1.58 -4.26 9.26
CA HIS A 31 2.60 -4.52 10.28
C HIS A 31 3.90 -5.05 9.67
N LEU A 32 3.85 -6.03 8.77
CA LEU A 32 5.03 -6.55 8.07
C LEU A 32 5.75 -5.48 7.26
N PHE A 33 5.01 -4.65 6.51
CA PHE A 33 5.58 -3.56 5.74
C PHE A 33 6.28 -2.53 6.65
N ARG A 34 5.64 -2.17 7.76
CA ARG A 34 6.19 -1.23 8.74
C ARG A 34 7.49 -1.76 9.33
N THR A 35 7.48 -3.00 9.83
CA THR A 35 8.66 -3.65 10.42
C THR A 35 9.81 -3.74 9.40
N PHE A 36 9.48 -4.04 8.13
CA PHE A 36 10.47 -4.06 7.05
C PHE A 36 11.09 -2.68 6.81
N LEU A 37 10.27 -1.64 6.66
CA LEU A 37 10.74 -0.29 6.37
C LEU A 37 11.55 0.29 7.54
N GLU A 38 11.07 0.11 8.78
CA GLU A 38 11.77 0.55 9.98
C GLU A 38 13.13 -0.14 10.14
N THR A 39 13.18 -1.46 9.94
CA THR A 39 14.45 -2.21 9.96
C THR A 39 15.37 -1.74 8.86
N TYR A 40 14.88 -1.59 7.62
CA TYR A 40 15.69 -1.10 6.51
C TYR A 40 16.30 0.26 6.81
N LEU A 41 15.50 1.23 7.25
CA LEU A 41 15.97 2.58 7.56
C LEU A 41 17.00 2.57 8.69
N ARG A 42 16.79 1.75 9.73
CA ARG A 42 17.72 1.63 10.86
C ARG A 42 19.06 1.04 10.44
N GLU A 43 19.06 -0.06 9.69
CA GLU A 43 20.30 -0.77 9.35
C GLU A 43 21.06 -0.11 8.19
N SER A 44 20.36 0.50 7.23
CA SER A 44 21.00 1.11 6.05
C SER A 44 21.30 2.61 6.20
N GLY A 45 20.53 3.33 7.02
CA GLY A 45 20.58 4.80 7.10
C GLY A 45 20.06 5.52 5.84
N ASP A 46 19.58 4.80 4.83
CA ASP A 46 19.10 5.36 3.56
C ASP A 46 17.74 6.05 3.73
N ARG A 47 17.78 7.36 3.97
CA ARG A 47 16.56 8.18 4.07
C ARG A 47 16.00 8.62 2.73
N GLU A 48 16.83 8.65 1.67
CA GLU A 48 16.40 9.05 0.32
C GLU A 48 15.35 8.11 -0.26
N ILE A 49 15.33 6.85 0.21
CA ILE A 49 14.27 5.90 -0.16
C ILE A 49 12.86 6.46 0.09
N LEU A 50 12.66 7.30 1.10
CA LEU A 50 11.36 7.88 1.42
C LEU A 50 10.84 8.79 0.31
N GLU A 51 11.71 9.43 -0.46
CA GLU A 51 11.32 10.24 -1.62
C GLU A 51 11.01 9.39 -2.85
N ALA A 52 11.62 8.20 -2.95
CA ALA A 52 11.40 7.25 -4.04
C ALA A 52 10.15 6.38 -3.87
N LEU A 53 9.69 6.17 -2.63
CA LEU A 53 8.54 5.31 -2.33
C LEU A 53 7.20 5.82 -2.93
N PRO A 54 6.82 7.10 -2.83
CA PRO A 54 5.54 7.58 -3.34
C PRO A 54 5.32 7.32 -4.84
N PRO A 55 6.21 7.72 -5.77
CA PRO A 55 5.99 7.46 -7.20
C PRO A 55 5.98 5.95 -7.51
N PHE A 56 6.79 5.16 -6.80
CA PHE A 56 6.80 3.71 -6.94
C PHE A 56 5.46 3.07 -6.51
N PHE A 57 4.92 3.48 -5.36
CA PHE A 57 3.63 2.99 -4.84
C PHE A 57 2.46 3.41 -5.73
N ALA A 58 2.47 4.64 -6.23
CA ALA A 58 1.47 5.12 -7.18
C ALA A 58 1.44 4.26 -8.45
N PHE A 59 2.61 4.06 -9.09
CA PHE A 59 2.73 3.22 -10.27
C PHE A 59 2.19 1.81 -10.03
N ARG A 60 2.62 1.16 -8.95
CA ARG A 60 2.22 -0.21 -8.65
C ARG A 60 0.72 -0.34 -8.36
N ALA A 61 0.13 0.63 -7.67
CA ALA A 61 -1.29 0.65 -7.39
C ALA A 61 -2.12 0.80 -8.67
N LEU A 62 -1.69 1.64 -9.61
CA LEU A 62 -2.34 1.80 -10.92
C LEU A 62 -2.24 0.53 -11.77
N VAL A 63 -1.11 -0.17 -11.74
CA VAL A 63 -0.96 -1.47 -12.39
C VAL A 63 -1.98 -2.48 -11.84
N ILE A 64 -2.15 -2.55 -10.53
CA ILE A 64 -3.10 -3.51 -9.95
C ILE A 64 -4.56 -3.06 -10.19
N ALA A 65 -4.82 -1.76 -10.20
CA ALA A 65 -6.13 -1.21 -10.49
C ALA A 65 -6.54 -1.35 -11.97
N HIS A 66 -5.64 -1.76 -12.85
CA HIS A 66 -5.93 -1.84 -14.28
C HIS A 66 -6.85 -3.04 -14.61
N PRO A 67 -8.02 -2.83 -15.24
CA PRO A 67 -9.01 -3.89 -15.46
C PRO A 67 -8.54 -4.98 -16.42
N ARG A 68 -7.65 -4.66 -17.37
CA ARG A 68 -7.06 -5.66 -18.27
C ARG A 68 -6.10 -6.62 -17.56
N TRP A 69 -5.40 -6.16 -16.53
CA TRP A 69 -4.40 -6.96 -15.81
C TRP A 69 -5.02 -7.69 -14.62
N TYR A 70 -6.04 -7.10 -13.99
CA TYR A 70 -6.79 -7.67 -12.88
C TYR A 70 -8.32 -7.55 -13.13
N PRO A 71 -8.89 -8.40 -14.00
CA PRO A 71 -10.29 -8.31 -14.41
C PRO A 71 -11.25 -8.71 -13.28
N THR A 72 -10.85 -9.61 -12.40
CA THR A 72 -11.67 -10.12 -11.28
C THR A 72 -11.57 -9.28 -10.00
N LEU A 73 -10.80 -8.18 -10.04
CA LEU A 73 -10.62 -7.33 -8.86
C LEU A 73 -11.92 -6.56 -8.56
N ALA A 74 -12.37 -6.68 -7.31
CA ALA A 74 -13.61 -6.06 -6.83
C ALA A 74 -13.60 -4.54 -7.08
N PRO A 75 -14.74 -3.93 -7.49
CA PRO A 75 -14.82 -2.50 -7.76
C PRO A 75 -14.38 -1.63 -6.57
N ALA A 76 -14.75 -2.03 -5.34
CA ALA A 76 -14.38 -1.31 -4.11
C ALA A 76 -12.85 -1.29 -3.90
N THR A 77 -12.18 -2.44 -4.07
CA THR A 77 -10.72 -2.55 -3.98
C THR A 77 -10.03 -1.72 -5.07
N ARG A 78 -10.57 -1.73 -6.29
CA ARG A 78 -10.05 -0.91 -7.39
C ARG A 78 -10.12 0.58 -7.08
N ALA A 79 -11.26 1.04 -6.54
CA ALA A 79 -11.43 2.43 -6.12
C ALA A 79 -10.46 2.81 -4.99
N ALA A 80 -10.24 1.93 -4.01
CA ALA A 80 -9.27 2.13 -2.95
C ALA A 80 -7.84 2.28 -3.49
N LEU A 81 -7.42 1.42 -4.43
CA LEU A 81 -6.10 1.52 -5.08
C LEU A 81 -5.91 2.83 -5.84
N ILE A 82 -6.94 3.31 -6.54
CA ILE A 82 -6.88 4.59 -7.27
C ILE A 82 -6.77 5.76 -6.30
N ARG A 83 -7.50 5.75 -5.18
CA ARG A 83 -7.38 6.77 -4.13
C ARG A 83 -5.99 6.77 -3.51
N PHE A 84 -5.46 5.59 -3.19
CA PHE A 84 -4.11 5.43 -2.68
C PHE A 84 -3.06 5.96 -3.67
N ALA A 85 -3.17 5.60 -4.95
CA ALA A 85 -2.25 6.10 -5.98
C ALA A 85 -2.26 7.64 -6.07
N ARG A 86 -3.45 8.26 -6.02
CA ARG A 86 -3.58 9.73 -6.04
C ARG A 86 -2.91 10.39 -4.83
N ARG A 87 -3.09 9.82 -3.63
CA ARG A 87 -2.41 10.31 -2.42
C ARG A 87 -0.89 10.21 -2.54
N MET A 88 -0.39 9.09 -3.04
CA MET A 88 1.05 8.90 -3.24
C MET A 88 1.63 9.86 -4.29
N MET A 89 0.90 10.15 -5.38
CA MET A 89 1.33 11.14 -6.36
C MET A 89 1.35 12.58 -5.82
N ALA A 90 0.55 12.87 -4.79
CA ALA A 90 0.53 14.18 -4.14
C ALA A 90 1.60 14.35 -3.05
N SER A 91 2.28 13.27 -2.66
CA SER A 91 3.30 13.30 -1.62
C SER A 91 4.70 13.41 -2.21
N SER A 92 5.53 14.30 -1.66
CA SER A 92 6.94 14.42 -2.01
C SER A 92 7.83 13.41 -1.29
N ALA A 93 7.39 12.88 -0.14
CA ALA A 93 8.09 11.85 0.61
C ALA A 93 7.09 10.96 1.36
N TYR A 94 7.44 9.70 1.56
CA TYR A 94 6.65 8.76 2.34
C TYR A 94 6.88 9.00 3.83
N ASP A 95 5.81 9.18 4.60
CA ASP A 95 5.86 9.28 6.06
C ASP A 95 5.57 7.91 6.70
N PRO A 96 6.57 7.27 7.37
CA PRO A 96 6.35 6.02 8.10
C PRO A 96 5.36 6.13 9.27
N GLY A 97 5.18 7.33 9.83
CA GLY A 97 4.23 7.63 10.92
C GLY A 97 2.77 7.74 10.47
N ASP A 98 2.53 8.04 9.19
CA ASP A 98 1.20 8.23 8.59
C ASP A 98 0.54 6.93 8.11
N LEU A 99 1.10 5.77 8.50
CA LEU A 99 0.50 4.46 8.22
C LEU A 99 -0.89 4.26 8.85
N ARG A 100 -1.38 5.21 9.67
CA ARG A 100 -2.69 5.13 10.30
C ARG A 100 -3.86 5.31 9.35
N GLU A 101 -3.68 5.84 8.14
CA GLU A 101 -4.86 6.13 7.32
C GLU A 101 -4.72 6.16 5.79
N PRO A 102 -4.05 5.20 5.10
CA PRO A 102 -4.29 5.04 3.66
C PRO A 102 -5.61 4.30 3.35
N LEU A 103 -6.28 3.70 4.35
CA LEU A 103 -7.19 2.57 4.13
C LEU A 103 -8.58 2.68 4.80
N GLU A 104 -8.83 3.70 5.64
CA GLU A 104 -10.17 4.02 6.14
C GLU A 104 -10.81 5.13 5.31
N ALA A 105 -11.61 4.77 4.31
CA ALA A 105 -12.67 5.63 3.77
C ALA A 105 -13.54 4.78 2.84
N GLY A 106 -14.50 4.11 3.46
CA GLY A 106 -15.58 3.39 2.83
C GLY A 106 -16.77 3.34 3.77
N ARG A 107 -17.30 4.51 4.14
CA ARG A 107 -18.72 4.66 4.42
C ARG A 107 -19.35 5.33 3.21
#